data_AF-A0A6L8MP62-F1
#
_entry.id   AF-A0A6L8MP62-F1
#
_cell.length_a   1.000
_cell.length_b   1.000
_cell.length_c   1.000
_cell.angle_alpha   90.00
_cell.angle_beta   90.00
_cell.angle_gamma   90.00
#
_symmetry.space_group_name_H-M   'P 1'
#
loop_
_entity.id
_entity.type
_entity.pdbx_description
1 polymer ?
#
loop_
_entity_poly.entity_id
_entity_poly.type
_entity_poly.pdbx_seq_one_letter_code
_entity_poly.pdbx_strand_id
1 'polypeptide(L)'
;MLSSYPLWWLALPVLLLPIWWHRQKRQRLKAEPLATARFLPSAPPEQLRVWQWRDKLLLLMRCLMLIALIAWLAATIFPWRGDTVLVDAGADRAWVDQQIAAAGFGGATRLPLPQDGLAWLRQHERDWRSDAKLLIVARANQLAMPARLPQFSHPVELRTTAGQSTAVAASESHVALAAQETSQQAWRSLFAAFDSAGNRANRYTLAAEPGAATTLIVWDALNAKPPAGWHAPHWWVSSSSTSAFPELAKASTLIINGITLKYADSPRGRLWTSDAFPPRDADTAHALYEAWQKLSPGPAPAYATPSQTFAAARSALPAIVNARPVMWLGVVLLVLFMLERILTHARRN
;
A
#
# COMPACT_ATOMS: atom_id res chain seq x y z
N MET A 1 6.13 16.07 -18.72
CA MET A 1 4.99 16.21 -17.79
C MET A 1 4.50 17.64 -17.88
N LEU A 2 3.32 17.85 -18.47
CA LEU A 2 2.73 19.19 -18.55
C LEU A 2 2.29 19.59 -17.13
N SER A 3 3.02 20.53 -16.55
CA SER A 3 2.62 21.23 -15.33
C SER A 3 1.16 21.65 -15.50
N SER A 4 0.27 21.30 -14.57
CA SER A 4 -1.16 21.66 -14.60
C SER A 4 -1.42 23.14 -14.26
N TYR A 5 -0.37 23.91 -13.98
CA TYR A 5 -0.42 25.35 -13.71
C TYR A 5 -1.03 26.24 -14.83
N PRO A 6 -0.84 25.99 -16.15
CA PRO A 6 -1.37 26.87 -17.19
C PRO A 6 -2.87 26.67 -17.45
N LEU A 7 -3.48 25.55 -16.99
CA LEU A 7 -4.92 25.32 -17.14
C LEU A 7 -5.77 26.17 -16.19
N TRP A 8 -5.20 26.64 -15.08
CA TRP A 8 -5.91 27.51 -14.13
C TRP A 8 -6.31 28.86 -14.76
N TRP A 9 -5.52 29.36 -15.71
CA TRP A 9 -5.86 30.56 -16.49
C TRP A 9 -7.13 30.38 -17.34
N LEU A 10 -7.44 29.16 -17.79
CA LEU A 10 -8.69 28.87 -18.51
C LEU A 10 -9.89 28.75 -17.57
N ALA A 11 -9.69 28.41 -16.30
CA ALA A 11 -10.76 28.38 -15.31
C ALA A 11 -11.26 29.79 -14.94
N LEU A 12 -10.38 30.79 -14.96
CA LEU A 12 -10.69 32.20 -14.64
C LEU A 12 -11.86 32.79 -15.46
N PRO A 13 -11.88 32.72 -16.80
CA PRO A 13 -13.02 33.20 -17.59
C PRO A 13 -14.30 32.37 -17.38
N VAL A 14 -14.17 31.06 -17.14
CA VAL A 14 -15.32 30.18 -16.83
C VAL A 14 -15.94 30.55 -15.47
N LEU A 15 -15.12 30.97 -14.50
CA LEU A 15 -15.57 31.43 -13.19
C LEU A 15 -16.31 32.78 -13.25
N LEU A 16 -16.01 33.64 -14.22
CA LEU A 16 -16.73 34.92 -14.38
C LEU A 16 -18.06 34.79 -15.10
N LEU A 17 -18.29 33.66 -15.78
CA LEU A 17 -19.46 33.38 -16.61
C LEU A 17 -20.80 33.47 -15.85
N PRO A 18 -20.95 33.00 -14.60
CA PRO A 18 -22.19 33.14 -13.83
C PRO A 18 -22.55 34.60 -13.51
N ILE A 19 -21.53 35.44 -13.27
CA ILE A 19 -21.68 36.87 -13.02
C ILE A 19 -22.08 37.58 -14.31
N TRP A 20 -21.41 37.23 -15.42
CA TRP A 20 -21.69 37.80 -16.73
C TRP A 20 -23.09 37.42 -17.24
N TRP A 21 -23.48 36.16 -17.06
CA TRP A 21 -24.82 35.66 -17.38
C TRP A 21 -25.91 36.29 -16.50
N HIS A 22 -25.62 36.51 -15.20
CA HIS A 22 -26.52 37.26 -14.31
C HIS A 22 -26.75 38.69 -14.83
N ARG A 23 -25.69 39.32 -15.33
CA ARG A 23 -25.69 40.64 -15.98
C ARG A 23 -26.55 40.65 -17.25
N GLN A 24 -26.38 39.67 -18.13
CA GLN A 24 -26.99 39.65 -19.47
C GLN A 24 -28.50 39.38 -19.44
N LYS A 25 -28.99 38.51 -18.53
CA LYS A 25 -30.42 38.14 -18.44
C LYS A 25 -31.38 39.30 -18.12
N ARG A 26 -30.86 40.49 -17.80
CA ARG A 26 -31.62 41.59 -17.18
C ARG A 26 -31.45 42.96 -17.81
N GLN A 27 -30.84 43.02 -18.99
CA GLN A 27 -31.06 44.14 -19.90
C GLN A 27 -32.51 44.10 -20.39
N ARG A 28 -33.46 44.48 -19.53
CA ARG A 28 -34.87 44.66 -19.93
C ARG A 28 -35.07 46.10 -20.34
N LEU A 29 -35.73 46.26 -21.48
CA LEU A 29 -36.13 47.52 -22.07
C LEU A 29 -37.24 48.09 -21.18
N LYS A 30 -36.93 49.11 -20.38
CA LYS A 30 -37.95 49.83 -19.64
C LYS A 30 -38.51 50.88 -20.60
N ALA A 31 -39.70 50.61 -21.14
CA ALA A 31 -40.45 51.58 -21.91
C ALA A 31 -41.10 52.54 -20.91
N GLU A 32 -40.50 53.71 -20.71
CA GLU A 32 -41.18 54.80 -20.00
C GLU A 32 -42.01 55.57 -21.03
N PRO A 33 -43.35 55.63 -20.88
CA PRO A 33 -44.16 56.46 -21.75
C PRO A 33 -43.81 57.93 -21.47
N LEU A 34 -43.23 58.60 -22.46
CA LEU A 34 -43.01 60.04 -22.39
C LEU A 34 -44.38 60.71 -22.23
N ALA A 35 -44.51 61.62 -21.27
CA ALA A 35 -45.74 62.35 -21.01
C ALA A 35 -46.12 63.16 -22.26
N THR A 36 -46.96 62.62 -23.12
CA THR A 36 -47.51 63.32 -24.26
C THR A 36 -48.72 64.12 -23.79
N ALA A 37 -48.71 65.43 -24.01
CA ALA A 37 -49.95 66.20 -24.01
C ALA A 37 -50.89 65.58 -25.06
N ARG A 38 -52.20 65.57 -24.77
CA ARG A 38 -53.28 64.85 -25.49
C ARG A 38 -53.41 65.14 -27.01
N PHE A 39 -52.52 65.95 -27.59
CA PHE A 39 -52.61 66.51 -28.93
C PHE A 39 -51.40 66.23 -29.85
N LEU A 40 -50.44 65.39 -29.45
CA LEU A 40 -49.36 64.95 -30.34
C LEU A 40 -49.51 63.45 -30.68
N PRO A 41 -49.20 63.02 -31.92
CA PRO A 41 -49.20 61.61 -32.28
C PRO A 41 -48.22 60.85 -31.38
N SER A 42 -48.66 59.69 -30.88
CA SER A 42 -47.90 58.86 -29.94
C SER A 42 -46.49 58.59 -30.45
N ALA A 43 -45.48 59.12 -29.76
CA ALA A 43 -44.09 58.80 -30.05
C ALA A 43 -43.80 57.35 -29.65
N PRO A 44 -43.00 56.59 -30.43
CA PRO A 44 -42.61 55.24 -30.04
C PRO A 44 -41.84 55.29 -28.71
N PRO A 45 -42.12 54.38 -27.76
CA PRO A 45 -41.54 54.44 -26.43
C PRO A 45 -40.01 54.33 -26.50
N GLU A 46 -39.32 55.31 -25.91
CA GLU A 46 -37.87 55.29 -25.86
C GLU A 46 -37.41 54.23 -24.84
N GLN A 47 -36.63 53.26 -25.32
CA GLN A 47 -36.20 52.14 -24.51
C GLN A 47 -34.98 52.55 -23.69
N LEU A 48 -35.19 53.01 -22.46
CA LEU A 48 -34.09 53.35 -21.56
C LEU A 48 -33.44 52.08 -21.01
N ARG A 49 -32.17 51.87 -21.37
CA ARG A 49 -31.34 50.77 -20.86
C ARG A 49 -30.77 51.14 -19.50
N VAL A 50 -31.59 51.06 -18.46
CA VAL A 50 -31.17 51.41 -17.10
C VAL A 50 -30.41 50.24 -16.46
N TRP A 51 -29.18 50.52 -16.04
CA TRP A 51 -28.31 49.60 -15.30
C TRP A 51 -28.69 49.57 -13.82
N GLN A 52 -29.42 48.54 -13.37
CA GLN A 52 -29.74 48.36 -11.95
C GLN A 52 -29.29 47.00 -11.43
N TRP A 53 -28.55 47.02 -10.32
CA TRP A 53 -28.23 45.85 -9.52
C TRP A 53 -29.44 45.44 -8.68
N ARG A 54 -30.41 44.80 -9.32
CA ARG A 54 -31.55 44.19 -8.62
C ARG A 54 -31.20 42.75 -8.27
N ASP A 55 -31.59 42.30 -7.07
CA ASP A 55 -31.38 40.93 -6.53
C ASP A 55 -29.97 40.60 -6.01
N LYS A 56 -29.46 41.48 -5.13
CA LYS A 56 -28.18 41.31 -4.42
C LYS A 56 -28.03 39.94 -3.75
N LEU A 57 -29.12 39.37 -3.22
CA LEU A 57 -29.14 38.04 -2.58
C LEU A 57 -28.81 36.90 -3.56
N LEU A 58 -29.35 36.94 -4.78
CA LEU A 58 -29.12 35.89 -5.77
C LEU A 58 -27.72 36.00 -6.38
N LEU A 59 -27.21 37.23 -6.54
CA LEU A 59 -25.81 37.47 -6.90
C LEU A 59 -24.87 36.95 -5.81
N LEU A 60 -25.16 37.25 -4.54
CA LEU A 60 -24.38 36.78 -3.39
C LEU A 60 -24.29 35.25 -3.35
N MET A 61 -25.41 34.53 -3.54
CA MET A 61 -25.39 33.07 -3.57
C MET A 61 -24.54 32.50 -4.69
N ARG A 62 -24.58 33.11 -5.89
CA ARG A 62 -23.72 32.70 -7.01
C ARG A 62 -22.25 32.94 -6.71
N CYS A 63 -21.91 34.06 -6.09
CA CYS A 63 -20.55 34.34 -5.64
C CYS A 63 -20.09 33.34 -4.56
N LEU A 64 -20.95 32.98 -3.61
CA LEU A 64 -20.63 31.98 -2.58
C LEU A 64 -20.40 30.59 -3.19
N MET A 65 -21.27 30.17 -4.13
CA MET A 65 -21.09 28.91 -4.86
C MET A 65 -19.77 28.90 -5.64
N LEU A 66 -19.41 30.03 -6.23
CA LEU A 66 -18.14 30.19 -6.93
C LEU A 66 -16.93 30.06 -5.98
N ILE A 67 -16.97 30.75 -4.85
CA ILE A 67 -15.91 30.69 -3.83
C ILE A 67 -15.77 29.27 -3.29
N ALA A 68 -16.88 28.60 -3.01
CA ALA A 68 -16.88 27.21 -2.57
C ALA A 68 -16.29 26.26 -3.62
N LEU A 69 -16.58 26.49 -4.91
CA LEU A 69 -16.02 25.70 -6.01
C LEU A 69 -14.52 25.90 -6.13
N ILE A 70 -14.05 27.15 -6.03
CA ILE A 70 -12.62 27.48 -6.02
C ILE A 70 -11.94 26.83 -4.83
N ALA A 71 -12.51 26.93 -3.63
CA ALA A 71 -11.97 26.30 -2.43
C ALA A 71 -11.89 24.77 -2.56
N TRP A 72 -12.93 24.15 -3.12
CA TRP A 72 -12.97 22.71 -3.38
C TRP A 72 -11.87 22.27 -4.35
N LEU A 73 -11.63 23.05 -5.41
CA LEU A 73 -10.57 22.77 -6.38
C LEU A 73 -9.18 23.00 -5.77
N ALA A 74 -9.00 24.10 -5.03
CA ALA A 74 -7.75 24.43 -4.35
C ALA A 74 -7.35 23.35 -3.34
N ALA A 75 -8.32 22.83 -2.60
CA ALA A 75 -8.17 21.70 -1.68
C ALA A 75 -7.90 20.34 -2.36
N THR A 76 -7.61 20.30 -3.65
CA THR A 76 -7.07 19.08 -4.31
C THR A 76 -5.64 19.27 -4.81
N ILE A 77 -5.16 20.52 -4.86
CA ILE A 77 -3.92 20.89 -5.55
C ILE A 77 -2.89 21.44 -4.58
N PHE A 78 -3.34 22.25 -3.60
CA PHE A 78 -2.45 22.91 -2.66
C PHE A 78 -2.16 22.05 -1.44
N PRO A 79 -0.92 22.04 -0.94
CA PRO A 79 -0.61 21.42 0.34
C PRO A 79 -1.23 22.22 1.49
N TRP A 80 -2.11 21.61 2.28
CA TRP A 80 -2.74 22.29 3.43
C TRP A 80 -2.26 21.76 4.77
N ARG A 81 -1.69 20.55 4.84
CA ARG A 81 -1.28 19.94 6.11
C ARG A 81 0.05 20.51 6.60
N GLY A 82 0.10 20.90 7.87
CA GLY A 82 1.35 21.23 8.58
C GLY A 82 1.91 20.00 9.30
N ASP A 83 2.65 20.24 10.39
CA ASP A 83 3.24 19.17 11.19
C ASP A 83 2.20 18.12 11.60
N THR A 84 2.53 16.85 11.38
CA THR A 84 1.57 15.74 11.55
C THR A 84 2.22 14.54 12.22
N VAL A 85 1.46 13.91 13.12
CA VAL A 85 1.80 12.63 13.75
C VAL A 85 0.88 11.55 13.20
N LEU A 86 1.44 10.52 12.59
CA LEU A 86 0.73 9.30 12.25
C LEU A 86 0.83 8.29 13.39
N VAL A 87 -0.32 7.90 13.95
CA VAL A 87 -0.41 7.06 15.16
C VAL A 87 -1.07 5.73 14.82
N ASP A 88 -0.40 4.62 15.16
CA ASP A 88 -1.00 3.29 15.14
C ASP A 88 -2.15 3.20 16.15
N ALA A 89 -3.34 2.83 15.67
CA ALA A 89 -4.56 2.76 16.47
C ALA A 89 -4.46 1.78 17.65
N GLY A 90 -3.57 0.78 17.57
CA GLY A 90 -3.37 -0.21 18.63
C GLY A 90 -2.16 0.05 19.54
N ALA A 91 -1.47 1.19 19.40
CA ALA A 91 -0.38 1.57 20.30
C ALA A 91 -0.91 2.09 21.64
N ASP A 92 -0.16 1.87 22.72
CA ASP A 92 -0.52 2.40 24.05
C ASP A 92 -0.53 3.94 24.02
N ARG A 93 -1.64 4.54 24.48
CA ARG A 93 -1.86 5.98 24.43
C ARG A 93 -0.86 6.75 25.28
N ALA A 94 -0.53 6.25 26.47
CA ALA A 94 0.42 6.91 27.35
C ALA A 94 1.82 6.95 26.74
N TRP A 95 2.26 5.83 26.18
CA TRP A 95 3.51 5.75 25.43
C TRP A 95 3.50 6.66 24.19
N VAL A 96 2.42 6.67 23.39
CA VAL A 96 2.29 7.54 22.22
C VAL A 96 2.41 9.02 22.61
N ASP A 97 1.69 9.47 23.64
CA ASP A 97 1.74 10.86 24.10
C ASP A 97 3.15 11.25 24.57
N GLN A 98 3.84 10.33 25.26
CA GLN A 98 5.23 10.52 25.67
C GLN A 98 6.16 10.68 24.46
N GLN A 99 6.03 9.84 23.43
CA GLN A 99 6.86 9.93 22.22
C GLN A 99 6.58 11.22 21.42
N ILE A 100 5.30 11.62 21.32
CA ILE A 100 4.90 12.87 20.65
C ILE A 100 5.51 14.08 21.37
N ALA A 101 5.44 14.11 22.70
CA ALA A 101 6.02 15.18 23.51
C ALA A 101 7.56 15.20 23.38
N ALA A 102 8.21 14.04 23.47
CA ALA A 102 9.66 13.91 23.37
C ALA A 102 10.21 14.36 22.01
N ALA A 103 9.47 14.12 20.93
CA ALA A 103 9.82 14.56 19.58
C ALA A 103 9.44 16.03 19.30
N GLY A 104 8.77 16.72 20.23
CA GLY A 104 8.35 18.12 20.07
C GLY A 104 7.10 18.32 19.20
N PHE A 105 6.31 17.28 18.96
CA PHE A 105 5.11 17.31 18.09
C PHE A 105 3.81 17.59 18.86
N GLY A 106 3.86 18.25 20.03
CA GLY A 106 2.69 18.47 20.89
C GLY A 106 1.53 19.23 20.24
N GLY A 107 1.83 20.14 19.29
CA GLY A 107 0.83 20.90 18.53
C GLY A 107 0.48 20.32 17.16
N ALA A 108 1.06 19.19 16.78
CA ALA A 108 0.89 18.60 15.46
C ALA A 108 -0.47 17.89 15.31
N THR A 109 -0.99 17.86 14.08
CA THR A 109 -2.25 17.16 13.79
C THR A 109 -2.04 15.66 13.90
N ARG A 110 -2.92 14.94 14.59
CA ARG A 110 -2.86 13.48 14.70
C ARG A 110 -3.68 12.82 13.60
N LEU A 111 -3.10 11.85 12.92
CA LEU A 111 -3.76 11.06 11.89
C LEU A 111 -3.62 9.56 12.23
N PRO A 112 -4.65 8.73 12.01
CA PRO A 112 -4.48 7.29 12.09
C PRO A 112 -3.44 6.82 11.06
N LEU A 113 -2.55 5.93 11.48
CA LEU A 113 -1.58 5.27 10.60
C LEU A 113 -2.32 4.29 9.66
N PRO A 114 -2.27 4.49 8.33
CA PRO A 114 -2.88 3.57 7.39
C PRO A 114 -2.08 2.28 7.23
N GLN A 115 -2.69 1.26 6.62
CA GLN A 115 -1.98 0.05 6.20
C GLN A 115 -0.82 0.42 5.27
N ASP A 116 0.30 -0.30 5.40
CA ASP A 116 1.55 0.01 4.69
C ASP A 116 1.99 1.48 4.86
N GLY A 117 1.96 1.99 6.08
CA GLY A 117 2.11 3.42 6.41
C GLY A 117 3.27 4.13 5.70
N LEU A 118 4.45 3.50 5.59
CA LEU A 118 5.61 4.07 4.86
C LEU A 118 5.35 4.17 3.35
N ALA A 119 4.75 3.15 2.74
CA ALA A 119 4.44 3.14 1.32
C ALA A 119 3.32 4.14 0.98
N TRP A 120 2.28 4.17 1.81
CA TRP A 120 1.20 5.15 1.71
C TRP A 120 1.73 6.58 1.82
N LEU A 121 2.62 6.85 2.79
CA LEU A 121 3.16 8.18 3.00
C LEU A 121 3.88 8.70 1.74
N ARG A 122 4.75 7.88 1.13
CA ARG A 122 5.45 8.24 -0.12
C ARG A 122 4.52 8.60 -1.27
N GLN A 123 3.30 8.08 -1.29
CA GLN A 123 2.31 8.39 -2.33
C GLN A 123 1.52 9.67 -2.03
N HIS A 124 1.42 10.07 -0.77
CA HIS A 124 0.56 11.17 -0.31
C HIS A 124 1.34 12.38 0.23
N GLU A 125 2.67 12.40 0.14
CA GLU A 125 3.51 13.51 0.65
C GLU A 125 3.12 14.90 0.14
N ARG A 126 2.42 14.98 -1.00
CA ARG A 126 1.95 16.24 -1.58
C ARG A 126 0.89 16.97 -0.73
N ASP A 127 0.22 16.28 0.19
CA ASP A 127 -0.79 16.90 1.06
C ASP A 127 -0.17 17.85 2.10
N TRP A 128 1.14 17.72 2.33
CA TRP A 128 1.90 18.47 3.32
C TRP A 128 2.64 19.66 2.71
N ARG A 129 2.72 20.74 3.50
CA ARG A 129 3.51 21.93 3.15
C ARG A 129 4.99 21.57 3.16
N SER A 130 5.79 22.29 2.37
CA SER A 130 7.21 22.00 2.19
C SER A 130 8.05 22.06 3.48
N ASP A 131 7.58 22.81 4.48
CA ASP A 131 8.21 22.98 5.79
C ASP A 131 7.68 22.01 6.85
N ALA A 132 6.68 21.19 6.51
CA ALA A 132 6.05 20.28 7.47
C ALA A 132 7.00 19.15 7.89
N LYS A 133 7.00 18.88 9.19
CA LYS A 133 7.68 17.73 9.79
C LYS A 133 6.69 16.61 10.06
N LEU A 134 7.15 15.38 9.91
CA LEU A 134 6.31 14.19 10.05
C LEU A 134 6.87 13.26 11.11
N LEU A 135 6.00 12.79 12.00
CA LEU A 135 6.32 11.78 12.99
C LEU A 135 5.42 10.56 12.77
N ILE A 136 6.01 9.37 12.75
CA ILE A 136 5.28 8.10 12.73
C ILE A 136 5.53 7.39 14.05
N VAL A 137 4.47 7.09 14.79
CA VAL A 137 4.51 6.36 16.05
C VAL A 137 3.74 5.05 15.88
N ALA A 138 4.45 3.91 15.92
CA ALA A 138 3.88 2.60 15.62
C ALA A 138 4.43 1.47 16.51
N ARG A 139 3.71 0.36 16.58
CA ARG A 139 4.24 -0.88 17.17
C ARG A 139 5.23 -1.56 16.23
N ALA A 140 6.15 -2.33 16.79
CA ALA A 140 7.24 -3.03 16.08
C ALA A 140 6.76 -3.85 14.87
N ASN A 141 5.66 -4.57 15.02
CA ASN A 141 5.15 -5.50 14.02
C ASN A 141 4.26 -4.82 12.96
N GLN A 142 4.02 -3.50 13.10
CA GLN A 142 3.09 -2.80 12.24
C GLN A 142 3.75 -2.06 11.07
N LEU A 143 5.09 -2.00 11.07
CA LEU A 143 5.88 -1.41 9.99
C LEU A 143 6.97 -2.38 9.57
N ALA A 144 6.70 -3.11 8.49
CA ALA A 144 7.67 -4.00 7.87
C ALA A 144 8.87 -3.19 7.34
N MET A 145 10.08 -3.64 7.69
CA MET A 145 11.30 -3.03 7.18
C MET A 145 11.40 -3.23 5.66
N PRO A 146 11.42 -2.15 4.85
CA PRO A 146 11.57 -2.28 3.41
C PRO A 146 13.02 -2.66 3.06
N ALA A 147 13.18 -3.53 2.05
CA ALA A 147 14.50 -3.98 1.57
C ALA A 147 15.41 -2.84 1.05
N ARG A 148 14.84 -1.68 0.75
CA ARG A 148 15.55 -0.44 0.43
C ARG A 148 15.06 0.67 1.33
N LEU A 149 15.98 1.48 1.87
CA LEU A 149 15.58 2.64 2.67
C LEU A 149 14.64 3.54 1.86
N PRO A 150 13.46 3.89 2.40
CA PRO A 150 12.55 4.79 1.73
C PRO A 150 13.16 6.19 1.72
N GLN A 151 12.99 6.87 0.58
CA GLN A 151 13.32 8.28 0.44
C GLN A 151 12.03 9.08 0.50
N PHE A 152 12.04 10.13 1.32
CA PHE A 152 10.92 11.04 1.55
C PHE A 152 11.28 12.45 1.06
N SER A 153 10.24 13.21 0.71
CA SER A 153 10.32 14.62 0.33
C SER A 153 10.31 15.53 1.57
N HIS A 154 9.81 15.03 2.71
CA HIS A 154 9.79 15.72 4.00
C HIS A 154 10.69 15.00 5.02
N PRO A 155 11.16 15.70 6.07
CA PRO A 155 11.80 15.04 7.20
C PRO A 155 10.77 14.15 7.92
N VAL A 156 11.11 12.87 8.06
CA VAL A 156 10.26 11.86 8.72
C VAL A 156 10.99 11.27 9.90
N GLU A 157 10.40 11.34 11.08
CA GLU A 157 10.88 10.68 12.27
C GLU A 157 10.03 9.44 12.55
N LEU A 158 10.69 8.30 12.74
CA LEU A 158 10.06 7.03 13.02
C LEU A 158 10.33 6.62 14.47
N ARG A 159 9.27 6.42 15.24
CA ARG A 159 9.31 5.91 16.62
C ARG A 159 8.54 4.59 16.67
N THR A 160 9.27 3.51 16.81
CA THR A 160 8.71 2.17 16.98
C THR A 160 8.93 1.69 18.40
N THR A 161 7.90 1.04 18.99
CA THR A 161 8.12 0.29 20.23
C THR A 161 9.22 -0.75 19.96
N ALA A 162 10.16 -0.94 20.88
CA ALA A 162 11.07 -2.08 20.78
C ALA A 162 10.22 -3.34 20.66
N GLY A 163 10.31 -4.02 19.52
CA GLY A 163 9.70 -5.32 19.39
C GLY A 163 10.36 -6.22 20.40
N GLN A 164 9.58 -6.84 21.29
CA GLN A 164 9.96 -8.16 21.73
C GLN A 164 10.20 -8.92 20.43
N SER A 165 11.45 -9.34 20.19
CA SER A 165 11.77 -10.24 19.09
C SER A 165 10.80 -11.40 19.24
N THR A 166 9.70 -11.39 18.48
CA THR A 166 8.75 -12.48 18.51
C THR A 166 9.56 -13.65 18.02
N ALA A 167 9.95 -14.51 18.97
CA ALA A 167 10.59 -15.78 18.68
C ALA A 167 9.87 -16.34 17.46
N VAL A 168 10.64 -16.57 16.39
CA VAL A 168 10.14 -17.11 15.13
C VAL A 168 9.17 -18.22 15.48
N ALA A 169 7.88 -18.04 15.19
CA ALA A 169 6.91 -19.08 15.43
C ALA A 169 7.43 -20.31 14.70
N ALA A 170 7.66 -21.40 15.45
CA ALA A 170 8.32 -22.59 14.91
C ALA A 170 7.57 -23.02 13.65
N SER A 171 8.24 -23.00 12.50
CA SER A 171 7.60 -23.42 11.26
C SER A 171 7.62 -24.95 11.23
N GLU A 172 6.44 -25.58 11.22
CA GLU A 172 6.33 -27.03 11.15
C GLU A 172 6.53 -27.50 9.71
N SER A 173 7.65 -28.16 9.46
CA SER A 173 7.98 -28.77 8.17
C SER A 173 7.55 -30.23 8.17
N HIS A 174 6.52 -30.55 7.40
CA HIS A 174 5.98 -31.90 7.30
C HIS A 174 6.72 -32.68 6.21
N VAL A 175 7.35 -33.78 6.60
CA VAL A 175 8.14 -34.64 5.73
C VAL A 175 7.50 -36.03 5.65
N ALA A 176 7.21 -36.50 4.43
CA ALA A 176 6.86 -37.91 4.24
C ALA A 176 8.14 -38.71 4.01
N LEU A 177 8.41 -39.72 4.83
CA LEU A 177 9.61 -40.55 4.77
C LEU A 177 9.27 -41.97 4.29
N ALA A 178 9.50 -42.21 3.01
CA ALA A 178 9.39 -43.52 2.38
C ALA A 178 10.79 -44.10 2.14
N ALA A 179 11.35 -44.74 3.18
CA ALA A 179 12.69 -45.32 3.15
C ALA A 179 12.66 -46.80 3.58
N GLN A 180 13.63 -47.58 3.11
CA GLN A 180 13.87 -48.94 3.58
C GLN A 180 14.27 -48.95 5.06
N GLU A 181 13.98 -50.03 5.79
CA GLU A 181 14.34 -50.18 7.22
C GLU A 181 15.82 -49.87 7.50
N THR A 182 16.71 -50.27 6.59
CA THR A 182 18.16 -50.10 6.73
C THR A 182 18.62 -48.64 6.67
N SER A 183 17.92 -47.77 5.93
CA SER A 183 18.26 -46.35 5.78
C SER A 183 17.32 -45.41 6.53
N GLN A 184 16.16 -45.90 6.99
CA GLN A 184 15.14 -45.12 7.68
C GLN A 184 15.68 -44.46 8.95
N GLN A 185 16.54 -45.15 9.70
CA GLN A 185 17.13 -44.60 10.92
C GLN A 185 18.12 -43.45 10.62
N ALA A 186 18.86 -43.52 9.51
CA ALA A 186 19.76 -42.44 9.10
C ALA A 186 18.98 -41.17 8.76
N TRP A 187 17.87 -41.31 8.01
CA TRP A 187 16.97 -40.19 7.69
C TRP A 187 16.31 -39.59 8.94
N ARG A 188 15.81 -40.42 9.85
CA ARG A 188 15.23 -39.93 11.12
C ARG A 188 16.26 -39.15 11.95
N SER A 189 17.49 -39.66 12.01
CA SER A 189 18.59 -39.01 12.73
C SER A 189 18.98 -37.67 12.10
N LEU A 190 18.97 -37.57 10.77
CA LEU A 190 19.19 -36.32 10.04
C LEU A 190 18.15 -35.25 10.41
N PHE A 191 16.86 -35.56 10.33
CA PHE A 191 15.81 -34.59 10.63
C PHE A 191 15.76 -34.21 12.11
N ALA A 192 16.11 -35.12 13.02
CA ALA A 192 16.31 -34.80 14.43
C ALA A 192 17.50 -33.83 14.63
N ALA A 193 18.60 -34.05 13.91
CA ALA A 193 19.74 -33.13 13.93
C ALA A 193 19.37 -31.75 13.35
N PHE A 194 18.57 -31.69 12.29
CA PHE A 194 18.10 -30.43 11.70
C PHE A 194 17.23 -29.63 12.68
N ASP A 195 16.33 -30.29 13.41
CA ASP A 195 15.50 -29.67 14.45
C ASP A 195 16.39 -29.07 15.57
N SER A 196 17.44 -29.79 15.97
CA SER A 196 18.41 -29.31 16.97
C SER A 196 19.26 -28.12 16.47
N ALA A 197 19.74 -28.16 15.22
CA ALA A 197 20.59 -27.14 14.62
C ALA A 197 19.82 -25.84 14.31
N GLY A 198 18.51 -25.94 14.06
CA GLY A 198 17.63 -24.79 13.85
C GLY A 198 17.19 -24.07 15.12
N ASN A 199 17.76 -24.38 16.31
CA ASN A 199 17.28 -23.88 17.61
C ASN A 199 15.76 -24.10 17.82
N ARG A 200 15.19 -25.18 17.27
CA ARG A 200 13.74 -25.46 17.24
C ARG A 200 12.88 -24.42 16.50
N ALA A 201 13.48 -23.57 15.67
CA ALA A 201 12.74 -22.63 14.83
C ALA A 201 12.03 -23.33 13.64
N ASN A 202 12.50 -24.51 13.23
CA ASN A 202 11.83 -25.37 12.25
C ASN A 202 11.69 -26.78 12.83
N ARG A 203 10.46 -27.20 13.13
CA ARG A 203 10.19 -28.54 13.66
C ARG A 203 9.86 -29.48 12.51
N TYR A 204 10.58 -30.58 12.38
CA TYR A 204 10.33 -31.59 11.34
C TYR A 204 9.40 -32.68 11.86
N THR A 205 8.23 -32.83 11.26
CA THR A 205 7.29 -33.92 11.55
C THR A 205 7.39 -34.97 10.46
N LEU A 206 7.68 -36.22 10.85
CA LEU A 206 7.85 -37.34 9.91
C LEU A 206 6.56 -38.16 9.85
N ALA A 207 6.05 -38.38 8.64
CA ALA A 207 4.92 -39.27 8.36
C ALA A 207 5.32 -40.34 7.34
N ALA A 208 4.58 -41.46 7.32
CA ALA A 208 4.82 -42.52 6.32
C ALA A 208 4.28 -42.15 4.92
N GLU A 209 3.23 -41.34 4.87
CA GLU A 209 2.55 -40.90 3.64
C GLU A 209 2.44 -39.38 3.59
N PRO A 210 2.44 -38.77 2.39
CA PRO A 210 2.26 -37.33 2.24
C PRO A 210 0.80 -36.91 2.47
N GLY A 211 0.64 -35.80 3.17
CA GLY A 211 -0.64 -35.10 3.33
C GLY A 211 -0.62 -33.72 2.66
N ALA A 212 -1.70 -32.95 2.82
CA ALA A 212 -1.83 -31.62 2.22
C ALA A 212 -0.76 -30.60 2.69
N ALA A 213 -0.21 -30.79 3.89
CA ALA A 213 0.82 -29.93 4.46
C ALA A 213 2.26 -30.38 4.13
N THR A 214 2.45 -31.52 3.45
CA THR A 214 3.78 -32.08 3.19
C THR A 214 4.59 -31.18 2.26
N THR A 215 5.72 -30.68 2.77
CA THR A 215 6.62 -29.80 2.02
C THR A 215 7.79 -30.55 1.38
N LEU A 216 8.12 -31.73 1.92
CA LEU A 216 9.20 -32.60 1.45
C LEU A 216 8.79 -34.07 1.47
N ILE A 217 9.07 -34.80 0.39
CA ILE A 217 8.98 -36.26 0.35
C ILE A 217 10.41 -36.81 0.23
N VAL A 218 10.80 -37.67 1.16
CA VAL A 218 12.04 -38.46 1.07
C VAL A 218 11.69 -39.83 0.51
N TRP A 219 12.26 -40.15 -0.65
CA TRP A 219 12.06 -41.40 -1.36
C TRP A 219 13.38 -42.18 -1.45
N ASP A 220 13.46 -43.24 -0.65
CA ASP A 220 14.59 -44.14 -0.53
C ASP A 220 14.12 -45.61 -0.49
N ALA A 221 13.26 -45.94 -1.46
CA ALA A 221 12.78 -47.28 -1.69
C ALA A 221 13.44 -47.85 -2.95
N LEU A 222 14.24 -48.91 -2.79
CA LEU A 222 15.01 -49.53 -3.87
C LEU A 222 14.08 -50.03 -4.98
N ASN A 223 14.22 -49.47 -6.18
CA ASN A 223 13.46 -49.84 -7.38
C ASN A 223 11.92 -49.82 -7.23
N ALA A 224 11.38 -49.20 -6.19
CA ALA A 224 9.95 -49.05 -5.99
C ALA A 224 9.44 -47.80 -6.71
N LYS A 225 8.32 -47.94 -7.42
CA LYS A 225 7.66 -46.80 -8.08
C LYS A 225 6.87 -45.97 -7.06
N PRO A 226 7.01 -44.64 -7.04
CA PRO A 226 6.19 -43.80 -6.17
C PRO A 226 4.70 -43.87 -6.55
N PRO A 227 3.78 -43.85 -5.56
CA PRO A 227 2.35 -43.84 -5.83
C PRO A 227 1.92 -42.64 -6.68
N ALA A 228 0.96 -42.85 -7.58
CA ALA A 228 0.61 -41.86 -8.59
C ALA A 228 0.11 -40.52 -8.02
N GLY A 229 -0.59 -40.53 -6.88
CA GLY A 229 -1.16 -39.34 -6.24
C GLY A 229 -0.23 -38.58 -5.30
N TRP A 230 1.00 -39.05 -5.07
CA TRP A 230 1.92 -38.37 -4.16
C TRP A 230 2.52 -37.13 -4.83
N HIS A 231 2.38 -35.98 -4.18
CA HIS A 231 2.91 -34.68 -4.59
C HIS A 231 3.45 -33.92 -3.37
N ALA A 232 4.55 -33.18 -3.58
CA ALA A 232 5.10 -32.21 -2.65
C ALA A 232 6.01 -31.24 -3.41
N PRO A 233 6.22 -30.00 -2.93
CA PRO A 233 7.12 -29.05 -3.58
C PRO A 233 8.53 -29.61 -3.85
N HIS A 234 9.05 -30.40 -2.91
CA HIS A 234 10.38 -31.00 -2.98
C HIS A 234 10.36 -32.50 -2.74
N TRP A 235 11.19 -33.20 -3.50
CA TRP A 235 11.46 -34.63 -3.36
C TRP A 235 12.95 -34.85 -3.19
N TRP A 236 13.35 -35.57 -2.14
CA TRP A 236 14.72 -36.08 -2.00
C TRP A 236 14.72 -37.55 -2.39
N VAL A 237 15.42 -37.85 -3.48
CA VAL A 237 15.50 -39.18 -4.07
C VAL A 237 16.89 -39.73 -3.82
N SER A 238 16.97 -40.85 -3.10
CA SER A 238 18.21 -41.60 -2.89
C SER A 238 18.81 -42.03 -4.23
N SER A 239 20.13 -42.11 -4.32
CA SER A 239 20.83 -42.52 -5.55
C SER A 239 20.38 -43.90 -6.03
N SER A 240 20.05 -44.82 -5.11
CA SER A 240 19.51 -46.15 -5.38
C SER A 240 18.08 -46.18 -5.92
N SER A 241 17.36 -45.05 -5.90
CA SER A 241 15.96 -44.94 -6.33
C SER A 241 15.80 -44.10 -7.60
N THR A 242 16.89 -43.60 -8.19
CA THR A 242 16.87 -42.73 -9.38
C THR A 242 16.25 -43.39 -10.61
N SER A 243 16.31 -44.73 -10.73
CA SER A 243 15.69 -45.51 -11.80
C SER A 243 14.16 -45.37 -11.87
N ALA A 244 13.51 -45.05 -10.75
CA ALA A 244 12.07 -44.82 -10.67
C ALA A 244 11.64 -43.43 -11.17
N PHE A 245 12.60 -42.54 -11.45
CA PHE A 245 12.39 -41.14 -11.83
C PHE A 245 13.17 -40.81 -13.11
N PRO A 246 12.61 -41.09 -14.30
CA PRO A 246 13.30 -40.86 -15.57
C PRO A 246 13.68 -39.39 -15.81
N GLU A 247 13.00 -38.44 -15.16
CA GLU A 247 13.29 -37.01 -15.22
C GLU A 247 14.71 -36.68 -14.71
N LEU A 248 15.24 -37.48 -13.77
CA LEU A 248 16.58 -37.29 -13.23
C LEU A 248 17.70 -37.63 -14.24
N ALA A 249 17.40 -38.31 -15.34
CA ALA A 249 18.37 -38.57 -16.41
C ALA A 249 18.84 -37.28 -17.11
N LYS A 250 18.04 -36.19 -17.02
CA LYS A 250 18.37 -34.86 -17.57
C LYS A 250 18.54 -33.81 -16.47
N ALA A 251 18.89 -34.24 -15.26
CA ALA A 251 18.99 -33.34 -14.11
C ALA A 251 20.13 -32.32 -14.27
N SER A 252 19.85 -31.08 -13.89
CA SER A 252 20.85 -30.03 -13.73
C SER A 252 21.68 -30.28 -12.47
N THR A 253 22.96 -29.95 -12.52
CA THR A 253 23.88 -30.12 -11.37
C THR A 253 24.12 -28.79 -10.67
N LEU A 254 24.10 -28.81 -9.35
CA LEU A 254 24.31 -27.68 -8.46
C LEU A 254 25.27 -28.09 -7.34
N ILE A 255 26.33 -27.32 -7.12
CA ILE A 255 27.30 -27.58 -6.06
C ILE A 255 27.16 -26.49 -5.00
N ILE A 256 26.78 -26.88 -3.78
CA ILE A 256 26.63 -25.98 -2.63
C ILE A 256 27.28 -26.64 -1.42
N ASN A 257 28.15 -25.91 -0.72
CA ASN A 257 28.84 -26.40 0.48
C ASN A 257 29.55 -27.76 0.27
N GLY A 258 30.13 -27.98 -0.92
CA GLY A 258 30.80 -29.23 -1.28
C GLY A 258 29.87 -30.40 -1.58
N ILE A 259 28.54 -30.24 -1.42
CA ILE A 259 27.55 -31.25 -1.79
C ILE A 259 27.14 -31.04 -3.25
N THR A 260 27.29 -32.09 -4.05
CA THR A 260 26.79 -32.14 -5.42
C THR A 260 25.32 -32.57 -5.40
N LEU A 261 24.42 -31.64 -5.69
CA LEU A 261 22.99 -31.86 -5.84
C LEU A 261 22.63 -31.90 -7.32
N LYS A 262 21.87 -32.91 -7.73
CA LYS A 262 21.23 -32.96 -9.05
C LYS A 262 19.76 -32.70 -8.88
N TYR A 263 19.17 -31.88 -9.76
CA TYR A 263 17.74 -31.58 -9.69
C TYR A 263 17.06 -31.59 -11.04
N ALA A 264 15.78 -31.99 -11.04
CA ALA A 264 14.90 -31.95 -12.19
C ALA A 264 13.48 -31.58 -11.74
N ASP A 265 12.77 -30.81 -12.55
CA ASP A 265 11.37 -30.51 -12.29
C ASP A 265 10.48 -31.62 -12.87
N SER A 266 9.50 -32.07 -12.10
CA SER A 266 8.51 -33.08 -12.52
C SER A 266 7.10 -32.60 -12.17
N PRO A 267 6.04 -33.22 -12.75
CA PRO A 267 4.67 -32.95 -12.34
C PRO A 267 4.41 -33.17 -10.84
N ARG A 268 5.25 -33.97 -10.16
CA ARG A 268 5.11 -34.29 -8.72
C ARG A 268 5.75 -33.27 -7.79
N GLY A 269 6.57 -32.38 -8.34
CA GLY A 269 7.46 -31.48 -7.61
C GLY A 269 8.88 -31.50 -8.15
N ARG A 270 9.75 -30.71 -7.51
CA ARG A 270 11.18 -30.67 -7.83
C ARG A 270 11.89 -31.85 -7.17
N LEU A 271 12.48 -32.70 -8.00
CA LEU A 271 13.28 -33.84 -7.59
C LEU A 271 14.71 -33.39 -7.32
N TRP A 272 15.29 -33.86 -6.22
CA TRP A 272 16.68 -33.66 -5.82
C TRP A 272 17.32 -35.01 -5.55
N THR A 273 18.52 -35.24 -6.04
CA THR A 273 19.30 -36.44 -5.73
C THR A 273 20.77 -36.10 -5.51
N SER A 274 21.43 -36.87 -4.65
CA SER A 274 22.83 -36.71 -4.32
C SER A 274 23.40 -38.04 -3.85
N ASP A 275 24.69 -38.26 -4.10
CA ASP A 275 25.42 -39.39 -3.52
C ASP A 275 25.58 -39.26 -1.99
N ALA A 276 25.32 -38.06 -1.44
CA ALA A 276 25.28 -37.79 -0.02
C ALA A 276 23.97 -38.24 0.67
N PHE A 277 23.01 -38.83 -0.06
CA PHE A 277 21.71 -39.25 0.47
C PHE A 277 21.64 -40.77 0.72
N PRO A 278 21.26 -41.23 1.93
CA PRO A 278 21.30 -40.52 3.21
C PRO A 278 22.74 -40.22 3.67
N PRO A 279 22.95 -39.17 4.48
CA PRO A 279 24.28 -38.86 5.01
C PRO A 279 24.75 -39.97 5.97
N ARG A 280 26.02 -40.33 5.88
CA ARG A 280 26.65 -41.41 6.67
C ARG A 280 27.42 -40.90 7.88
N ASP A 281 27.77 -39.62 7.88
CA ASP A 281 28.58 -38.94 8.88
C ASP A 281 28.02 -37.54 9.20
N ALA A 282 28.46 -36.98 10.33
CA ALA A 282 27.96 -35.72 10.86
C ALA A 282 28.35 -34.51 9.99
N ASP A 283 29.54 -34.51 9.39
CA ASP A 283 30.03 -33.40 8.58
C ASP A 283 29.20 -33.27 7.29
N THR A 284 28.92 -34.40 6.63
CA THR A 284 28.04 -34.46 5.46
C THR A 284 26.61 -34.04 5.81
N ALA A 285 26.09 -34.46 6.97
CA ALA A 285 24.77 -34.04 7.46
C ALA A 285 24.70 -32.52 7.69
N HIS A 286 25.75 -31.93 8.28
CA HIS A 286 25.84 -30.49 8.51
C HIS A 286 25.96 -29.70 7.21
N ALA A 287 26.84 -30.13 6.30
CA ALA A 287 26.99 -29.51 4.98
C ALA A 287 25.67 -29.55 4.18
N LEU A 288 24.94 -30.67 4.27
CA LEU A 288 23.61 -30.82 3.67
C LEU A 288 22.57 -29.89 4.32
N TYR A 289 22.57 -29.76 5.65
CA TYR A 289 21.69 -28.81 6.35
C TYR A 289 21.87 -27.39 5.83
N GLU A 290 23.10 -26.90 5.82
CA GLU A 290 23.40 -25.55 5.36
C GLU A 290 23.07 -25.36 3.87
N ALA A 291 23.36 -26.36 3.04
CA ALA A 291 23.00 -26.32 1.62
C ALA A 291 21.48 -26.21 1.45
N TRP A 292 20.71 -26.96 2.24
CA TRP A 292 19.25 -26.93 2.20
C TRP A 292 18.67 -25.61 2.72
N GLN A 293 19.27 -25.01 3.75
CA GLN A 293 18.88 -23.68 4.24
C GLN A 293 19.11 -22.59 3.19
N LYS A 294 20.19 -22.67 2.41
CA LYS A 294 20.43 -21.75 1.28
C LYS A 294 19.43 -21.92 0.13
N LEU A 295 18.91 -23.13 -0.04
CA LEU A 295 17.93 -23.47 -1.08
C LEU A 295 16.48 -23.19 -0.67
N SER A 296 16.18 -23.14 0.63
CA SER A 296 14.88 -22.75 1.15
C SER A 296 14.87 -21.23 1.40
N PRO A 297 14.32 -20.39 0.51
CA PRO A 297 14.00 -19.01 0.87
C PRO A 297 12.90 -19.06 1.93
N GLY A 298 13.28 -19.17 3.20
CA GLY A 298 12.34 -18.94 4.29
C GLY A 298 11.72 -17.53 4.11
N PRO A 299 10.46 -17.31 4.51
CA PRO A 299 9.94 -15.97 4.60
C PRO A 299 10.89 -15.19 5.51
N ALA A 300 11.55 -14.16 4.97
CA ALA A 300 12.44 -13.32 5.75
C ALA A 300 11.66 -12.85 6.99
N PRO A 301 12.18 -13.06 8.21
CA PRO A 301 11.48 -12.60 9.39
C PRO A 301 11.18 -11.11 9.21
N ALA A 302 9.94 -10.71 9.50
CA ALA A 302 9.54 -9.31 9.43
C ALA A 302 10.34 -8.56 10.50
N TYR A 303 11.53 -8.08 10.15
CA TYR A 303 12.32 -7.24 11.03
C TYR A 303 11.51 -5.98 11.28
N ALA A 304 11.21 -5.75 12.56
CA ALA A 304 10.60 -4.51 12.99
C ALA A 304 11.52 -3.35 12.58
N THR A 305 10.96 -2.34 11.92
CA THR A 305 11.75 -1.16 11.53
C THR A 305 12.21 -0.45 12.81
N PRO A 306 13.52 -0.24 13.05
CA PRO A 306 13.99 0.45 14.24
C PRO A 306 13.58 1.92 14.22
N SER A 307 13.58 2.56 15.40
CA SER A 307 13.39 4.00 15.48
C SER A 307 14.53 4.71 14.74
N GLN A 308 14.21 5.60 13.82
CA GLN A 308 15.18 6.26 12.95
C GLN A 308 14.63 7.56 12.38
N THR A 309 15.53 8.45 11.99
CA THR A 309 15.21 9.74 11.37
C THR A 309 15.61 9.72 9.91
N PHE A 310 14.69 10.12 9.03
CA PHE A 310 14.93 10.30 7.61
C PHE A 310 14.99 11.80 7.29
N ALA A 311 16.11 12.21 6.68
CA ALA A 311 16.19 13.54 6.09
C ALA A 311 15.36 13.61 4.79
N ALA A 312 14.90 14.80 4.44
CA ALA A 312 14.32 15.05 3.13
C ALA A 312 15.40 14.81 2.05
N ALA A 313 15.19 13.79 1.22
CA ALA A 313 16.17 13.36 0.20
C ALA A 313 15.62 13.46 -1.22
N ARG A 314 14.29 13.56 -1.37
CA ARG A 314 13.62 13.64 -2.67
C ARG A 314 13.22 15.08 -2.98
N SER A 315 13.76 15.65 -4.06
CA SER A 315 13.47 17.02 -4.49
C SER A 315 12.16 17.17 -5.28
N ALA A 316 11.62 16.08 -5.82
CA ALA A 316 10.41 16.08 -6.64
C ALA A 316 9.23 15.44 -5.90
N LEU A 317 8.15 16.20 -5.70
CA LEU A 317 6.92 15.69 -5.12
C LEU A 317 6.30 14.60 -6.01
N PRO A 318 5.66 13.58 -5.42
CA PRO A 318 4.98 12.53 -6.17
C PRO A 318 3.88 13.10 -7.08
N ALA A 319 3.60 12.37 -8.16
CA ALA A 319 2.50 12.67 -9.07
C ALA A 319 1.16 12.63 -8.32
N ILE A 320 0.15 13.35 -8.82
CA ILE A 320 -1.20 13.34 -8.24
C ILE A 320 -1.85 11.99 -8.58
N VAL A 321 -1.79 11.02 -7.66
CA VAL A 321 -2.32 9.66 -7.90
C VAL A 321 -3.79 9.56 -7.47
N ASN A 322 -4.24 10.37 -6.51
CA ASN A 322 -5.59 10.34 -5.97
C ASN A 322 -6.01 11.72 -5.45
N ALA A 323 -6.30 12.66 -6.34
CA ALA A 323 -6.95 13.92 -5.93
C ALA A 323 -8.34 13.57 -5.38
N ARG A 324 -8.46 13.41 -4.05
CA ARG A 324 -9.74 13.15 -3.41
C ARG A 324 -10.38 14.48 -3.03
N PRO A 325 -11.43 14.91 -3.74
CA PRO A 325 -12.12 16.13 -3.37
C PRO A 325 -12.69 16.03 -1.96
N VAL A 326 -12.55 17.12 -1.22
CA VAL A 326 -13.02 17.21 0.16
C VAL A 326 -14.56 17.12 0.16
N MET A 327 -15.10 16.02 0.68
CA MET A 327 -16.53 15.68 0.61
C MET A 327 -17.46 16.75 1.19
N TRP A 328 -17.09 17.37 2.32
CA TRP A 328 -17.93 18.38 2.97
C TRP A 328 -18.10 19.64 2.12
N LEU A 329 -17.06 20.05 1.36
CA LEU A 329 -17.16 21.16 0.42
C LEU A 329 -18.08 20.81 -0.76
N GLY A 330 -18.10 19.53 -1.18
CA GLY A 330 -19.08 19.03 -2.15
C GLY A 330 -20.52 19.15 -1.65
N VAL A 331 -20.78 18.84 -0.37
CA VAL A 331 -22.10 19.01 0.25
C VAL A 331 -22.49 20.49 0.34
N VAL A 332 -21.56 21.37 0.72
CA VAL A 332 -21.79 22.82 0.75
C VAL A 332 -22.18 23.35 -0.64
N LEU A 333 -21.47 22.92 -1.69
CA LEU A 333 -21.81 23.26 -3.07
C LEU A 333 -23.22 22.82 -3.46
N LEU A 334 -23.61 21.61 -3.07
CA LEU A 334 -24.94 21.06 -3.34
C LEU A 334 -26.05 21.87 -2.63
N VAL A 335 -25.83 22.23 -1.36
CA VAL A 335 -26.77 23.07 -0.59
C VAL A 335 -26.89 24.46 -1.21
N LEU A 336 -25.77 25.11 -1.55
CA LEU A 336 -25.76 26.42 -2.20
C LEU A 336 -26.48 26.39 -3.54
N PHE A 337 -26.31 25.31 -4.31
CA PHE A 337 -27.03 25.11 -5.57
C PHE A 337 -28.54 24.93 -5.37
N MET A 338 -28.97 24.16 -4.38
CA MET A 338 -30.40 24.02 -4.06
C MET A 338 -31.02 25.36 -3.62
N LEU A 339 -30.33 26.12 -2.77
CA LEU A 339 -30.79 27.45 -2.34
C LEU A 339 -30.90 28.43 -3.51
N GLU A 340 -29.94 28.41 -4.45
CA GLU A 340 -30.01 29.20 -5.68
C GLU A 340 -31.26 28.85 -6.50
N ARG A 341 -31.58 27.56 -6.61
CA ARG A 341 -32.76 27.08 -7.35
C ARG A 341 -34.07 27.48 -6.69
N ILE A 342 -34.17 27.35 -5.37
CA ILE A 342 -35.35 27.77 -4.60
C ILE A 342 -35.57 29.27 -4.73
N LEU A 343 -34.53 30.09 -4.54
CA LEU A 343 -34.62 31.56 -4.70
C LEU A 343 -34.98 31.96 -6.13
N THR A 344 -34.49 31.23 -7.13
CA THR A 344 -34.84 31.48 -8.54
C THR A 344 -36.30 31.12 -8.82
N HIS A 345 -36.82 30.06 -8.21
CA HIS A 345 -38.20 29.60 -8.38
C HIS A 345 -39.20 30.49 -7.64
N ALA A 346 -38.95 30.80 -6.36
CA ALA A 346 -39.78 31.69 -5.54
C ALA A 346 -39.94 33.09 -6.13
N ARG A 347 -39.03 33.48 -7.02
CA ARG A 347 -39.03 34.77 -7.70
C ARG A 347 -39.71 34.75 -9.08
N ARG A 348 -39.95 33.57 -9.64
CA ARG A 348 -40.70 33.39 -10.90
C ARG A 348 -42.21 33.36 -10.67
N ASN A 349 -42.63 32.88 -9.50
CA ASN A 349 -43.99 32.95 -9.00
C ASN A 349 -44.26 34.30 -8.33
#